data_AF-A0A418JGT0-F1
#
_entry.id   AF-A0A418JGT0-F1
#
_cell.length_a   1.000
_cell.length_b   1.000
_cell.length_c   1.000
_cell.angle_alpha   90.00
_cell.angle_beta   90.00
_cell.angle_gamma   90.00
#
_symmetry.space_group_name_H-M   'P 1'
#
loop_
_entity.id
_entity.type
_entity.pdbx_description
1 polymer ?
#
loop_
_entity_poly.entity_id
_entity_poly.type
_entity_poly.pdbx_seq_one_letter_code
_entity_poly.pdbx_strand_id
1 'polypeptide(L)'
;MLEISPDYRNDDDKKVLEKKIYQLVESSEKHDGLLLKNNNVANPEPDNYVPENGNVFFMNHNFMSFYKTKDRHFEGLNDTSEDITVYIPKKFKNQKLAIQKNHQEWVNFQKNQNKNVVIHTLSKDVNIFSFDQVSNMKFQYLNAPILMVLEPNDVSKDFYLAAISQGGYLFKDSDSLKGLIKTYQLEEDISGITNYTDSVLTELNETKTQMIITLITIVINICILMIASIFETLQYFDLNKKQLLIKKIHGITLIKSNEVFLLISVCLSMILAVTVYLLFGSLTLLFIVVAVLAIQHLLQGFYIKYLEKHYKELIREI
;
A
#
# COMPACT_ATOMS: atom_id res chain seq x y z
N MET A 1 16.82 -4.41 -12.04
CA MET A 1 17.30 -3.53 -10.96
C MET A 1 18.72 -3.97 -10.56
N LEU A 2 19.55 -3.08 -10.03
CA LEU A 2 20.90 -3.42 -9.58
C LEU A 2 20.97 -3.36 -8.06
N GLU A 3 21.63 -4.35 -7.47
CA GLU A 3 21.98 -4.35 -6.06
C GLU A 3 23.46 -3.97 -5.93
N ILE A 4 23.76 -2.96 -5.12
CA ILE A 4 25.13 -2.48 -4.90
C ILE A 4 25.69 -3.18 -3.67
N SER A 5 26.87 -3.77 -3.81
CA SER A 5 27.56 -4.47 -2.72
C SER A 5 27.76 -3.53 -1.51
N PRO A 6 27.37 -3.94 -0.29
CA PRO A 6 27.63 -3.16 0.91
C PRO A 6 29.14 -3.21 1.19
N ASP A 7 29.84 -2.11 0.95
CA ASP A 7 31.27 -2.05 1.22
C ASP A 7 31.67 -0.76 1.92
N TYR A 8 32.61 -0.87 2.87
CA TYR A 8 33.13 0.25 3.66
C TYR A 8 34.16 1.02 2.82
N ARG A 9 33.66 1.83 1.88
CA ARG A 9 34.49 2.59 0.95
C ARG A 9 35.02 3.87 1.58
N ASN A 10 36.28 4.19 1.28
CA ASN A 10 36.82 5.54 1.43
C ASN A 10 36.07 6.51 0.48
N ASP A 11 36.04 7.80 0.81
CA ASP A 11 35.42 8.87 0.00
C ASP A 11 35.94 8.90 -1.45
N ASP A 12 37.19 8.53 -1.69
CA ASP A 12 37.76 8.49 -3.05
C ASP A 12 37.22 7.31 -3.87
N ASP A 13 37.07 6.14 -3.27
CA ASP A 13 36.48 4.96 -3.92
C ASP A 13 34.99 5.16 -4.20
N LYS A 14 34.30 5.88 -3.30
CA LYS A 14 32.91 6.31 -3.52
C LYS A 14 32.78 7.22 -4.74
N LYS A 15 33.66 8.22 -4.89
CA LYS A 15 33.66 9.12 -6.07
C LYS A 15 33.93 8.38 -7.37
N VAL A 16 34.80 7.35 -7.35
CA VAL A 16 35.05 6.50 -8.52
C VAL A 16 33.80 5.69 -8.87
N LEU A 17 33.14 5.09 -7.88
CA LEU A 17 31.87 4.37 -8.08
C LEU A 17 30.79 5.30 -8.65
N GLU A 18 30.58 6.46 -8.03
CA GLU A 18 29.61 7.47 -8.49
C GLU A 18 29.84 7.83 -9.98
N LYS A 19 31.10 7.97 -10.40
CA LYS A 19 31.44 8.23 -11.80
C LYS A 19 31.10 7.06 -12.72
N LYS A 20 31.42 5.83 -12.34
CA LYS A 20 31.10 4.63 -13.13
C LYS A 20 29.59 4.43 -13.25
N ILE A 21 28.86 4.60 -12.15
CA ILE A 21 27.40 4.52 -12.11
C ILE A 21 26.76 5.60 -12.97
N TYR A 22 27.25 6.84 -12.91
CA TYR A 22 26.80 7.90 -13.79
C TYR A 22 26.96 7.52 -15.28
N GLN A 23 28.12 6.97 -15.67
CA GLN A 23 28.36 6.52 -17.05
C GLN A 23 27.43 5.37 -17.46
N LEU A 24 27.12 4.46 -16.52
CA LEU A 24 26.15 3.41 -16.73
C LEU A 24 24.75 3.97 -16.98
N VAL A 25 24.30 4.96 -16.21
CA VAL A 25 23.00 5.63 -16.38
C VAL A 25 22.94 6.34 -17.73
N GLU A 26 23.93 7.17 -18.05
CA GLU A 26 23.99 7.92 -19.31
C GLU A 26 23.93 6.99 -20.54
N SER A 27 24.61 5.85 -20.48
CA SER A 27 24.54 4.83 -21.53
C SER A 27 23.22 4.05 -21.52
N SER A 28 22.65 3.79 -20.35
CA SER A 28 21.37 3.10 -20.22
C SER A 28 20.20 3.92 -20.72
N GLU A 29 20.21 5.25 -20.57
CA GLU A 29 19.12 6.09 -21.07
C GLU A 29 19.01 6.05 -22.60
N LYS A 30 20.12 5.84 -23.31
CA LYS A 30 20.13 5.56 -24.76
C LYS A 30 19.48 4.22 -25.12
N HIS A 31 19.27 3.36 -24.14
CA HIS A 31 18.64 2.04 -24.26
C HIS A 31 17.33 1.97 -23.44
N ASP A 32 16.56 3.07 -23.41
CA ASP A 32 15.27 3.20 -22.72
C ASP A 32 15.33 2.96 -21.18
N GLY A 33 16.45 3.27 -20.53
CA GLY A 33 16.53 3.28 -19.06
C GLY A 33 15.53 4.26 -18.45
N LEU A 34 14.90 3.87 -17.34
CA LEU A 34 13.82 4.63 -16.70
C LEU A 34 14.22 5.08 -15.30
N LEU A 35 14.11 6.38 -15.03
CA LEU A 35 14.20 6.94 -13.68
C LEU A 35 12.81 7.01 -13.04
N LEU A 36 12.69 6.50 -11.81
CA LEU A 36 11.48 6.44 -11.01
C LEU A 36 11.84 6.56 -9.52
N LYS A 37 12.49 7.67 -9.17
CA LYS A 37 12.90 7.94 -7.78
C LYS A 37 11.85 8.80 -7.08
N ASN A 38 11.61 8.50 -5.81
CA ASN A 38 10.74 9.25 -4.91
C ASN A 38 11.41 9.34 -3.53
N ASN A 39 10.73 10.01 -2.59
CA ASN A 39 11.18 10.16 -1.21
C ASN A 39 10.34 9.34 -0.22
N ASN A 40 9.79 8.18 -0.64
CA ASN A 40 8.88 7.38 0.21
C ASN A 40 9.49 6.97 1.54
N VAL A 41 10.81 6.76 1.59
CA VAL A 41 11.56 6.50 2.82
C VAL A 41 11.31 7.57 3.88
N ALA A 42 11.09 8.83 3.49
CA ALA A 42 10.79 9.93 4.39
C ALA A 42 9.32 10.00 4.83
N ASN A 43 8.44 9.14 4.28
CA ASN A 43 6.99 9.17 4.48
C ASN A 43 6.40 10.59 4.43
N PRO A 44 6.56 11.30 3.29
CA PRO A 44 6.20 12.71 3.18
C PRO A 44 4.72 12.95 3.47
N GLU A 45 4.42 14.04 4.16
CA GLU A 45 3.06 14.57 4.16
C GLU A 45 2.62 14.91 2.72
N PRO A 46 1.35 14.69 2.34
CA PRO A 46 0.87 14.93 0.97
C PRO A 46 1.03 16.36 0.46
N ASP A 47 1.20 17.31 1.39
CA ASP A 47 1.37 18.73 1.12
C ASP A 47 2.82 19.22 1.31
N ASN A 48 3.75 18.34 1.72
CA ASN A 48 5.17 18.64 1.68
C ASN A 48 5.70 18.45 0.25
N TYR A 49 6.27 19.50 -0.32
CA TYR A 49 6.78 19.53 -1.70
C TYR A 49 8.27 19.87 -1.79
N VAL A 50 9.01 19.76 -0.68
CA VAL A 50 10.46 19.93 -0.70
C VAL A 50 11.11 18.75 -1.43
N PRO A 51 11.99 18.96 -2.44
CA PRO A 51 12.59 17.88 -3.21
C PRO A 51 13.36 16.85 -2.38
N GLU A 52 13.92 17.21 -1.23
CA GLU A 52 14.72 16.30 -0.40
C GLU A 52 13.89 15.21 0.30
N ASN A 53 12.68 15.56 0.76
CA ASN A 53 11.90 14.69 1.65
C ASN A 53 10.39 14.79 1.46
N GLY A 54 9.92 15.56 0.50
CA GLY A 54 8.52 15.79 0.18
C GLY A 54 7.97 14.82 -0.86
N ASN A 55 6.69 14.99 -1.19
CA ASN A 55 5.93 14.26 -2.20
C ASN A 55 6.34 14.68 -3.62
N VAL A 56 7.59 14.41 -3.98
CA VAL A 56 8.21 14.69 -5.28
C VAL A 56 8.60 13.37 -5.95
N PHE A 57 8.25 13.25 -7.22
CA PHE A 57 8.58 12.11 -8.08
C PHE A 57 9.53 12.56 -9.18
N PHE A 58 10.75 12.02 -9.14
CA PHE A 58 11.80 12.28 -10.09
C PHE A 58 11.75 11.24 -11.22
N MET A 59 11.73 11.72 -12.45
CA MET A 59 11.66 10.88 -13.65
C MET A 59 12.51 11.44 -14.77
N ASN A 60 12.79 10.62 -15.78
CA ASN A 60 13.47 11.03 -17.00
C ASN A 60 12.50 11.05 -18.20
N HIS A 61 12.98 11.54 -19.34
CA HIS A 61 12.21 11.61 -20.59
C HIS A 61 11.66 10.26 -21.05
N ASN A 62 12.42 9.19 -20.84
CA ASN A 62 12.03 7.83 -21.20
C ASN A 62 10.83 7.36 -20.37
N PHE A 63 10.83 7.62 -19.06
CA PHE A 63 9.69 7.32 -18.18
C PHE A 63 8.44 8.07 -18.64
N MET A 64 8.55 9.37 -18.89
CA MET A 64 7.42 10.18 -19.36
C MET A 64 6.87 9.65 -20.69
N SER A 65 7.75 9.31 -21.63
CA SER A 65 7.38 8.77 -22.95
C SER A 65 6.71 7.41 -22.83
N PHE A 66 7.21 6.54 -21.97
CA PHE A 66 6.61 5.24 -21.67
C PHE A 66 5.20 5.40 -21.09
N TYR A 67 5.05 6.23 -20.05
CA TYR A 67 3.77 6.43 -19.35
C TYR A 67 2.71 7.14 -20.19
N LYS A 68 3.10 8.06 -21.08
CA LYS A 68 2.18 8.68 -22.05
C LYS A 68 1.38 7.66 -22.87
N THR A 69 1.98 6.51 -23.18
CA THR A 69 1.30 5.46 -23.95
C THR A 69 0.33 4.63 -23.11
N LYS A 70 0.40 4.72 -21.78
CA LYS A 70 -0.35 3.88 -20.83
C LYS A 70 -1.38 4.67 -20.02
N ASP A 71 -1.12 5.94 -19.75
CA ASP A 71 -1.97 6.79 -18.94
C ASP A 71 -2.24 8.14 -19.64
N ARG A 72 -3.52 8.40 -19.91
CA ARG A 72 -4.00 9.63 -20.56
C ARG A 72 -3.69 10.90 -19.77
N HIS A 73 -3.44 10.80 -18.46
CA HIS A 73 -3.08 11.96 -17.66
C HIS A 73 -1.67 12.51 -18.00
N PHE A 74 -0.83 11.71 -18.67
CA PHE A 74 0.51 12.11 -19.11
C PHE A 74 0.54 12.68 -20.55
N GLU A 75 -0.55 12.54 -21.33
CA GLU A 75 -0.61 12.94 -22.76
C GLU A 75 -0.27 14.43 -23.00
N GLY A 76 -0.51 15.30 -22.01
CA GLY A 76 -0.28 16.75 -22.10
C GLY A 76 1.07 17.24 -21.58
N LEU A 77 1.93 16.37 -21.05
CA LEU A 77 3.25 16.76 -20.55
C LEU A 77 4.21 16.89 -21.73
N ASN A 78 4.81 18.05 -21.95
CA ASN A 78 5.86 18.19 -22.97
C ASN A 78 7.07 18.78 -22.29
N ASP A 79 8.19 18.09 -22.41
CA ASP A 79 9.46 18.58 -21.88
C ASP A 79 10.27 19.25 -22.99
N THR A 80 10.93 20.33 -22.61
CA THR A 80 11.88 21.08 -23.44
C THR A 80 13.25 20.91 -22.79
N SER A 81 14.19 20.26 -23.48
CA SER A 81 15.50 19.85 -22.94
C SER A 81 16.43 20.99 -22.46
N GLU A 82 16.04 22.25 -22.65
CA GLU A 82 16.88 23.39 -22.27
C GLU A 82 16.78 23.73 -20.76
N ASP A 83 15.60 23.55 -20.16
CA ASP A 83 15.31 23.87 -18.77
C ASP A 83 14.84 22.61 -18.01
N ILE A 84 14.89 22.65 -16.68
CA ILE A 84 14.39 21.56 -15.84
C ILE A 84 12.89 21.76 -15.63
N THR A 85 12.10 20.85 -16.18
CA THR A 85 10.64 20.93 -16.14
C THR A 85 10.08 20.29 -14.88
N VAL A 86 9.25 21.04 -14.15
CA VAL A 86 8.53 20.57 -12.97
C VAL A 86 7.03 20.77 -13.15
N TYR A 87 6.25 19.70 -13.03
CA TYR A 87 4.81 19.76 -13.05
C TYR A 87 4.21 19.69 -11.65
N ILE A 88 3.35 20.66 -11.33
CA ILE A 88 2.68 20.75 -10.04
C ILE A 88 1.19 20.38 -10.14
N PRO A 89 0.65 19.66 -9.15
CA PRO A 89 -0.78 19.50 -8.95
C PRO A 89 -1.56 20.81 -8.96
N LYS A 90 -2.84 20.76 -9.34
CA LYS A 90 -3.67 21.97 -9.46
C LYS A 90 -3.83 22.70 -8.13
N LYS A 91 -3.84 21.95 -7.01
CA LYS A 91 -3.90 22.48 -5.64
C LYS A 91 -2.77 23.45 -5.30
N PHE A 92 -1.60 23.31 -5.92
CA PHE A 92 -0.42 24.12 -5.64
C PHE A 92 -0.25 25.34 -6.56
N LYS A 93 -1.23 25.64 -7.43
CA LYS A 93 -1.14 26.76 -8.38
C LYS A 93 -0.78 28.10 -7.71
N ASN A 94 -1.31 28.36 -6.51
CA ASN A 94 -1.05 29.59 -5.76
C ASN A 94 0.35 29.62 -5.11
N GLN A 95 1.00 28.47 -4.96
CA GLN A 95 2.34 28.32 -4.36
C GLN A 95 3.45 28.18 -5.42
N LYS A 96 3.10 28.36 -6.71
CA LYS A 96 4.01 28.18 -7.85
C LYS A 96 5.38 28.84 -7.68
N LEU A 97 5.41 30.11 -7.25
CA LEU A 97 6.67 30.86 -7.10
C LEU A 97 7.55 30.31 -5.97
N ALA A 98 6.94 29.91 -4.85
CA ALA A 98 7.65 29.32 -3.73
C ALA A 98 8.24 27.95 -4.11
N ILE A 99 7.45 27.12 -4.79
CA ILE A 99 7.88 25.82 -5.31
C ILE A 99 9.02 26.00 -6.31
N GLN A 100 8.89 26.92 -7.26
CA GLN A 100 9.93 27.20 -8.25
C GLN A 100 11.25 27.58 -7.60
N LYS A 101 11.22 28.51 -6.63
CA LYS A 101 12.42 28.93 -5.89
C LYS A 101 13.07 27.75 -5.16
N ASN A 102 12.27 26.98 -4.44
CA ASN A 102 12.77 25.83 -3.66
C ASN A 102 13.39 24.75 -4.57
N HIS A 103 12.77 24.44 -5.71
CA HIS A 103 13.31 23.48 -6.67
C HIS A 103 14.57 24.02 -7.37
N GLN A 104 14.64 25.32 -7.67
CA GLN A 104 15.84 25.94 -8.23
C GLN A 104 17.02 25.87 -7.25
N GLU A 105 16.78 26.17 -5.97
CA GLU A 105 17.80 26.06 -4.92
C GLU A 105 18.32 24.62 -4.79
N TRP A 106 17.41 23.64 -4.80
CA TRP A 106 17.77 22.23 -4.76
C TRP A 106 18.61 21.80 -5.97
N VAL A 107 18.20 22.16 -7.19
CA VAL A 107 18.96 21.88 -8.41
C VAL A 107 20.37 22.47 -8.33
N ASN A 108 20.48 23.74 -7.91
CA ASN A 108 21.77 24.42 -7.78
C ASN A 108 22.65 23.77 -6.71
N PHE A 109 22.05 23.23 -5.65
CA PHE A 109 22.75 22.45 -4.62
C PHE A 109 23.28 21.12 -5.16
N GLN A 110 22.47 20.38 -5.94
CA GLN A 110 22.91 19.12 -6.57
C GLN A 110 24.10 19.37 -7.50
N LYS A 111 24.01 20.42 -8.32
CA LYS A 111 25.07 20.77 -9.26
C LYS A 111 24.98 22.25 -9.59
N ASN A 112 26.09 22.96 -9.40
CA ASN A 112 26.16 24.36 -9.77
C ASN A 112 26.06 24.50 -11.30
N GLN A 113 24.87 24.85 -11.78
CA GLN A 113 24.54 24.93 -13.21
C GLN A 113 23.58 26.08 -13.49
N ASN A 114 23.57 26.54 -14.74
CA ASN A 114 22.77 27.69 -15.19
C ASN A 114 21.41 27.29 -15.79
N LYS A 115 20.91 26.07 -15.54
CA LYS A 115 19.57 25.65 -16.02
C LYS A 115 18.48 26.25 -15.11
N ASN A 116 17.42 26.78 -15.71
CA ASN A 116 16.29 27.28 -14.94
C ASN A 116 15.30 26.16 -14.65
N VAL A 117 14.57 26.27 -13.55
CA VAL A 117 13.43 25.43 -13.23
C VAL A 117 12.15 26.09 -13.74
N VAL A 118 11.46 25.41 -14.65
CA VAL A 118 10.21 25.88 -15.24
C VAL A 118 9.04 25.08 -14.66
N ILE A 119 8.09 25.80 -14.04
CA ILE A 119 6.91 25.18 -13.44
C ILE A 119 5.70 25.20 -14.39
N HIS A 120 5.16 24.02 -14.66
CA HIS A 120 3.88 23.81 -15.33
C HIS A 120 2.82 23.32 -14.35
N THR A 121 1.59 23.79 -14.47
CA THR A 121 0.48 23.28 -13.65
C THR A 121 -0.26 22.20 -14.41
N LEU A 122 -0.46 21.05 -13.77
CA LEU A 122 -1.22 19.95 -14.34
C LEU A 122 -2.71 20.33 -14.50
N SER A 123 -3.31 19.88 -15.60
CA SER A 123 -4.75 20.06 -15.84
C SER A 123 -5.59 19.17 -14.92
N LYS A 124 -5.06 18.01 -14.56
CA LYS A 124 -5.62 17.04 -13.62
C LYS A 124 -4.51 16.49 -12.73
N ASP A 125 -4.85 16.17 -11.49
CA ASP A 125 -3.92 15.54 -10.59
C ASP A 125 -3.61 14.11 -11.07
N VAL A 126 -2.36 13.71 -10.93
CA VAL A 126 -1.84 12.40 -11.37
C VAL A 126 -1.53 11.58 -10.13
N ASN A 127 -1.88 10.30 -10.15
CA ASN A 127 -1.44 9.37 -9.12
C ASN A 127 -0.41 8.43 -9.73
N ILE A 128 0.74 8.31 -9.10
CA ILE A 128 1.83 7.45 -9.60
C ILE A 128 1.93 6.24 -8.71
N PHE A 129 1.86 5.06 -9.32
CA PHE A 129 2.23 3.85 -8.63
C PHE A 129 3.74 3.84 -8.43
N SER A 130 4.12 3.90 -7.16
CA SER A 130 5.49 3.93 -6.72
C SER A 130 5.87 2.60 -6.09
N PHE A 131 7.11 2.21 -6.35
CA PHE A 131 7.71 1.02 -5.78
C PHE A 131 9.02 1.36 -5.08
N ASP A 132 9.22 0.82 -3.87
CA ASP A 132 10.41 1.01 -3.06
C ASP A 132 10.81 -0.35 -2.43
N GLN A 133 11.96 -0.89 -2.78
CA GLN A 133 12.41 -2.20 -2.25
C GLN A 133 13.02 -2.10 -0.86
N VAL A 134 13.39 -0.90 -0.42
CA VAL A 134 14.14 -0.68 0.82
C VAL A 134 13.19 -0.40 1.98
N SER A 135 12.10 0.32 1.75
CA SER A 135 11.14 0.63 2.81
C SER A 135 10.10 -0.49 3.02
N ASN A 136 9.49 -0.48 4.22
CA ASN A 136 8.36 -1.35 4.54
C ASN A 136 7.10 -1.06 3.71
N MET A 137 7.08 0.06 2.95
CA MET A 137 5.97 0.48 2.09
C MET A 137 6.31 0.18 0.64
N LYS A 138 6.46 -1.11 0.33
CA LYS A 138 6.97 -1.56 -0.95
C LYS A 138 6.18 -1.07 -2.15
N PHE A 139 4.86 -1.04 -2.03
CA PHE A 139 3.97 -0.51 -3.05
C PHE A 139 3.10 0.58 -2.46
N GLN A 140 3.14 1.77 -3.06
CA GLN A 140 2.24 2.85 -2.69
C GLN A 140 1.84 3.69 -3.89
N TYR A 141 0.65 4.28 -3.82
CA TYR A 141 0.28 5.33 -4.75
C TYR A 141 0.70 6.67 -4.18
N LEU A 142 1.57 7.36 -4.91
CA LEU A 142 1.82 8.77 -4.71
C LEU A 142 0.60 9.54 -5.18
N ASN A 143 -0.12 10.13 -4.22
CA ASN A 143 -1.31 10.92 -4.51
C ASN A 143 -0.90 12.35 -4.87
N ALA A 144 -1.15 12.76 -6.11
CA ALA A 144 -0.83 14.09 -6.62
C ALA A 144 0.59 14.58 -6.25
N PRO A 145 1.67 13.84 -6.60
CA PRO A 145 3.04 14.30 -6.37
C PRO A 145 3.40 15.47 -7.30
N ILE A 146 4.42 16.23 -6.92
CA ILE A 146 5.14 17.07 -7.88
C ILE A 146 5.99 16.17 -8.76
N LEU A 147 5.95 16.43 -10.06
CA LEU A 147 6.65 15.66 -11.07
C LEU A 147 7.85 16.45 -11.57
N MET A 148 9.07 15.94 -11.38
CA MET A 148 10.30 16.60 -11.84
C MET A 148 10.95 15.75 -12.92
N VAL A 149 11.13 16.34 -14.10
CA VAL A 149 11.83 15.69 -15.21
C VAL A 149 13.31 16.08 -15.17
N LEU A 150 14.18 15.08 -15.17
CA LEU A 150 15.62 15.24 -15.04
C LEU A 150 16.35 14.54 -16.18
N GLU A 151 17.40 15.18 -16.67
CA GLU A 151 18.44 14.57 -17.48
C GLU A 151 19.62 14.12 -16.60
N PRO A 152 20.47 13.17 -17.06
CA PRO A 152 21.66 12.72 -16.34
C PRO A 152 22.52 13.87 -15.85
N ASN A 153 22.67 14.90 -16.68
CA ASN A 153 23.55 16.02 -16.38
C ASN A 153 22.96 17.04 -15.39
N ASP A 154 21.66 16.97 -15.06
CA ASP A 154 20.95 17.98 -14.24
C ASP A 154 21.18 17.84 -12.74
N VAL A 155 21.65 16.69 -12.28
CA VAL A 155 21.86 16.39 -10.85
C VAL A 155 23.25 15.81 -10.63
N SER A 156 23.65 15.68 -9.37
CA SER A 156 24.93 15.09 -9.00
C SER A 156 24.95 13.57 -9.25
N LYS A 157 26.17 13.02 -9.25
CA LYS A 157 26.38 11.59 -9.50
C LYS A 157 25.91 10.72 -8.33
N ASP A 158 25.99 11.24 -7.12
CA ASP A 158 25.50 10.58 -5.91
C ASP A 158 23.98 10.39 -5.93
N PHE A 159 23.22 11.29 -6.56
CA PHE A 159 21.79 11.16 -6.78
C PHE A 159 21.47 9.87 -7.53
N TYR A 160 22.20 9.59 -8.62
CA TYR A 160 22.00 8.38 -9.41
C TYR A 160 22.49 7.12 -8.70
N LEU A 161 23.57 7.22 -7.93
CA LEU A 161 24.01 6.14 -7.06
C LEU A 161 22.89 5.78 -6.06
N ALA A 162 22.34 6.77 -5.36
CA ALA A 162 21.25 6.59 -4.43
C ALA A 162 19.98 6.07 -5.11
N ALA A 163 19.64 6.58 -6.30
CA ALA A 163 18.51 6.12 -7.09
C ALA A 163 18.62 4.64 -7.42
N ILE A 164 19.78 4.18 -7.89
CA ILE A 164 20.00 2.77 -8.20
C ILE A 164 19.95 1.91 -6.93
N SER A 165 20.64 2.31 -5.87
CA SER A 165 20.66 1.56 -4.59
C SER A 165 19.26 1.37 -3.99
N GLN A 166 18.36 2.34 -4.20
CA GLN A 166 16.98 2.29 -3.70
C GLN A 166 15.99 1.68 -4.69
N GLY A 167 16.46 1.19 -5.84
CA GLY A 167 15.59 0.63 -6.89
C GLY A 167 14.79 1.66 -7.68
N GLY A 168 15.10 2.95 -7.54
CA GLY A 168 14.50 4.06 -8.28
C GLY A 168 15.01 4.22 -9.71
N TYR A 169 15.72 3.22 -10.25
CA TYR A 169 16.15 3.20 -11.65
C TYR A 169 15.97 1.79 -12.26
N LEU A 170 15.30 1.72 -13.40
CA LEU A 170 15.02 0.47 -14.11
C LEU A 170 15.76 0.40 -15.44
N PHE A 171 16.36 -0.77 -15.68
CA PHE A 171 17.06 -1.11 -16.90
C PHE A 171 16.18 -2.07 -17.70
N LYS A 172 15.93 -1.76 -18.97
CA LYS A 172 14.99 -2.51 -19.81
C LYS A 172 15.58 -3.81 -20.36
N ASP A 173 16.83 -3.76 -20.81
CA ASP A 173 17.51 -4.88 -21.45
C ASP A 173 18.60 -5.47 -20.54
N SER A 174 18.40 -6.71 -20.11
CA SER A 174 19.31 -7.36 -19.16
C SER A 174 20.68 -7.70 -19.77
N ASP A 175 20.76 -7.99 -21.07
CA ASP A 175 22.02 -8.42 -21.70
C ASP A 175 22.90 -7.21 -22.00
N SER A 176 22.28 -6.12 -22.45
CA SER A 176 22.91 -4.80 -22.60
C SER A 176 23.42 -4.30 -21.25
N LEU A 177 22.63 -4.46 -20.19
CA LEU A 177 23.05 -4.11 -18.83
C LEU A 177 24.30 -4.89 -18.40
N LYS A 178 24.32 -6.21 -18.58
CA LYS A 178 25.52 -7.03 -18.29
C LYS A 178 26.74 -6.56 -19.09
N GLY A 179 26.55 -6.22 -20.36
CA GLY A 179 27.61 -5.65 -21.20
C GLY A 179 28.15 -4.32 -20.68
N LEU A 180 27.27 -3.41 -20.25
CA LEU A 180 27.65 -2.11 -19.68
C LEU A 180 28.34 -2.26 -18.31
N ILE A 181 27.88 -3.17 -17.45
CA ILE A 181 28.51 -3.47 -16.15
C ILE A 181 29.96 -3.91 -16.36
N LYS A 182 30.19 -4.79 -17.34
CA LYS A 182 31.54 -5.24 -17.69
C LYS A 182 32.39 -4.12 -18.28
N THR A 183 31.81 -3.30 -19.14
CA THR A 183 32.51 -2.17 -19.79
C THR A 183 32.98 -1.13 -18.77
N TYR A 184 32.18 -0.84 -17.75
CA TYR A 184 32.51 0.11 -16.69
C TYR A 184 33.19 -0.52 -15.47
N GLN A 185 33.55 -1.81 -15.53
CA GLN A 185 34.22 -2.53 -14.45
C GLN A 185 33.46 -2.42 -13.12
N LEU A 186 32.16 -2.68 -13.16
CA LEU A 186 31.24 -2.67 -12.01
C LEU A 186 30.92 -4.08 -11.48
N GLU A 187 31.60 -5.11 -12.00
CA GLU A 187 31.34 -6.52 -11.66
C GLU A 187 31.58 -6.84 -10.17
N GLU A 188 32.53 -6.15 -9.53
CA GLU A 188 32.80 -6.29 -8.09
C GLU A 188 31.87 -5.39 -7.24
N ASP A 189 31.35 -4.33 -7.84
CA ASP A 189 30.53 -3.31 -7.18
C ASP A 189 29.04 -3.68 -7.13
N ILE A 190 28.59 -4.52 -8.06
CA ILE A 190 27.18 -4.92 -8.21
C ILE A 190 27.03 -6.37 -7.74
N SER A 191 26.31 -6.57 -6.63
CA SER A 191 26.07 -7.88 -6.04
C SER A 191 25.04 -8.72 -6.78
N GLY A 192 24.14 -8.07 -7.54
CA GLY A 192 23.05 -8.76 -8.22
C GLY A 192 22.32 -7.92 -9.27
N ILE A 193 21.78 -8.62 -10.27
CA ILE A 193 20.81 -8.07 -11.22
C ILE A 193 19.48 -8.78 -10.99
N THR A 194 18.51 -8.04 -10.47
CA THR A 194 17.19 -8.59 -10.16
C THR A 194 16.24 -8.28 -11.30
N ASN A 195 15.62 -9.32 -11.87
CA ASN A 195 14.57 -9.16 -12.87
C ASN A 195 13.31 -8.62 -12.18
N TYR A 196 13.01 -7.35 -12.48
CA TYR A 196 11.90 -6.63 -11.88
C TYR A 196 10.55 -7.35 -12.08
N THR A 197 10.35 -7.96 -13.25
CA THR A 197 9.11 -8.67 -13.57
C THR A 197 8.89 -9.85 -12.64
N ASP A 198 9.95 -10.63 -12.39
CA ASP A 198 9.87 -11.84 -11.57
C ASP A 198 9.68 -11.50 -10.09
N SER A 199 10.33 -10.45 -9.59
CA SER A 199 10.12 -9.96 -8.23
C SER A 199 8.69 -9.49 -7.99
N VAL A 200 8.14 -8.68 -8.90
CA VAL A 200 6.74 -8.21 -8.80
C VAL A 200 5.76 -9.37 -8.91
N LEU A 201 5.99 -10.32 -9.82
CA LEU A 201 5.13 -11.51 -9.94
C LEU A 201 5.18 -12.38 -8.68
N THR A 202 6.37 -12.57 -8.11
CA THR A 202 6.55 -13.34 -6.88
C THR A 202 5.81 -12.67 -5.73
N GLU A 203 6.01 -11.38 -5.54
CA GLU A 203 5.38 -10.62 -4.46
C GLU A 203 3.84 -10.53 -4.62
N LEU A 204 3.35 -10.41 -5.87
CA LEU A 204 1.92 -10.52 -6.16
C LEU A 204 1.37 -11.90 -5.80
N ASN A 205 2.11 -12.97 -6.09
CA ASN A 205 1.69 -14.33 -5.76
C ASN A 205 1.73 -14.58 -4.25
N GLU A 206 2.74 -14.07 -3.54
CA GLU A 206 2.83 -14.10 -2.08
C GLU A 206 1.65 -13.34 -1.45
N THR A 207 1.38 -12.13 -1.92
CA THR A 207 0.23 -11.31 -1.47
C THR A 207 -1.09 -12.02 -1.70
N LYS A 208 -1.29 -12.62 -2.89
CA LYS A 208 -2.48 -13.44 -3.17
C LYS A 208 -2.58 -14.63 -2.22
N THR A 209 -1.47 -15.29 -1.93
CA THR A 209 -1.43 -16.44 -1.01
C THR A 209 -1.80 -16.01 0.40
N GLN A 210 -1.22 -14.91 0.89
CA GLN A 210 -1.56 -14.33 2.19
C GLN A 210 -3.04 -13.95 2.26
N MET A 211 -3.59 -13.30 1.22
CA MET A 211 -5.01 -12.96 1.14
C MET A 211 -5.91 -14.20 1.22
N ILE A 212 -5.56 -15.29 0.51
CA ILE A 212 -6.30 -16.56 0.57
C ILE A 212 -6.26 -17.15 1.98
N ILE A 213 -5.08 -17.19 2.61
CA ILE A 213 -4.93 -17.69 4.00
C ILE A 213 -5.78 -16.86 4.96
N THR A 214 -5.75 -15.53 4.85
CA THR A 214 -6.58 -14.64 5.67
C THR A 214 -8.06 -14.88 5.45
N LEU A 215 -8.50 -15.05 4.20
CA LEU A 215 -9.91 -15.32 3.88
C LEU A 215 -10.38 -16.66 4.47
N ILE A 216 -9.58 -17.72 4.33
CA ILE A 216 -9.85 -19.02 4.95
C ILE A 216 -9.94 -18.88 6.48
N THR A 217 -9.03 -18.12 7.09
CA THR A 217 -9.00 -17.86 8.53
C THR A 217 -10.27 -17.13 8.98
N ILE A 218 -10.75 -16.13 8.22
CA ILE A 218 -12.00 -15.43 8.51
C ILE A 218 -13.19 -16.41 8.47
N VAL A 219 -13.28 -17.25 7.43
CA VAL A 219 -14.35 -18.24 7.30
C VAL A 219 -14.35 -19.24 8.47
N ILE A 220 -13.18 -19.75 8.86
CA ILE A 220 -13.04 -20.65 10.01
C ILE A 220 -13.52 -19.98 11.30
N ASN A 221 -13.13 -18.72 11.54
CA ASN A 221 -13.57 -17.97 12.72
C ASN A 221 -15.08 -17.75 12.75
N ILE A 222 -15.70 -17.46 11.60
CA ILE A 222 -17.17 -17.36 11.50
C ILE A 222 -17.82 -18.70 11.86
N CYS A 223 -17.31 -19.83 11.38
CA CYS A 223 -17.83 -21.16 11.73
C CYS A 223 -17.69 -21.45 13.23
N ILE A 224 -16.55 -21.14 13.84
CA ILE A 224 -16.33 -21.30 15.29
C ILE A 224 -17.35 -20.47 16.08
N LEU A 225 -17.56 -19.21 15.69
CA LEU A 225 -18.55 -18.32 16.30
C LEU A 225 -19.97 -18.90 16.23
N MET A 226 -20.36 -19.45 15.08
CA MET A 226 -21.68 -20.08 14.90
C MET A 226 -21.86 -21.31 15.80
N ILE A 227 -20.85 -22.20 15.85
CA ILE A 227 -20.88 -23.40 16.69
C ILE A 227 -20.94 -23.01 18.18
N ALA A 228 -20.13 -22.05 18.60
CA ALA A 228 -20.12 -21.56 19.98
C ALA A 228 -21.49 -20.99 20.39
N SER A 229 -22.15 -20.23 19.52
CA SER A 229 -23.50 -19.70 19.77
C SER A 229 -24.57 -20.80 19.92
N ILE A 230 -24.50 -21.85 19.10
CA ILE A 230 -25.38 -23.02 19.25
C ILE A 230 -25.13 -23.71 20.59
N PHE A 231 -23.86 -23.92 20.94
CA PHE A 231 -23.47 -24.58 22.19
C PHE A 231 -23.92 -23.78 23.43
N GLU A 232 -23.71 -22.47 23.42
CA GLU A 232 -24.19 -21.56 24.48
C GLU A 232 -25.72 -21.65 24.63
N THR A 233 -26.45 -21.70 23.52
CA THR A 233 -27.91 -21.83 23.53
C THR A 233 -28.35 -23.18 24.11
N LEU A 234 -27.68 -24.28 23.76
CA LEU A 234 -27.94 -25.60 24.35
C LEU A 234 -27.72 -25.59 25.86
N GLN A 235 -26.56 -25.08 26.28
CA GLN A 235 -26.20 -25.01 27.69
C GLN A 235 -27.21 -24.15 28.48
N TYR A 236 -27.66 -23.04 27.91
CA TYR A 236 -28.71 -22.21 28.50
C TYR A 236 -30.02 -23.00 28.72
N PHE A 237 -30.48 -23.75 27.71
CA PHE A 237 -31.70 -24.55 27.81
C PHE A 237 -31.56 -25.69 28.83
N ASP A 238 -30.41 -26.35 28.89
CA ASP A 238 -30.17 -27.45 29.83
C ASP A 238 -30.16 -26.95 31.28
N LEU A 239 -29.49 -25.82 31.56
CA LEU A 239 -29.44 -25.22 32.89
C LEU A 239 -30.81 -24.71 33.36
N ASN A 240 -31.63 -24.18 32.44
CA ASN A 240 -32.90 -23.51 32.78
C ASN A 240 -34.15 -24.34 32.44
N LYS A 241 -33.99 -25.62 32.07
CA LYS A 241 -35.07 -26.49 31.55
C LYS A 241 -36.35 -26.46 32.38
N LYS A 242 -36.23 -26.57 33.72
CA LYS A 242 -37.38 -26.54 34.64
C LYS A 242 -38.11 -25.20 34.61
N GLN A 243 -37.37 -24.11 34.65
CA GLN A 243 -37.92 -22.75 34.67
C GLN A 243 -38.60 -22.42 33.33
N LEU A 244 -37.97 -22.77 32.22
CA LEU A 244 -38.51 -22.58 30.87
C LEU A 244 -39.81 -23.37 30.67
N LEU A 245 -39.87 -24.61 31.18
CA LEU A 245 -41.07 -25.44 31.14
C LEU A 245 -42.23 -24.82 31.92
N ILE A 246 -41.98 -24.35 33.16
CA ILE A 246 -42.99 -23.65 33.97
C ILE A 246 -43.50 -22.40 33.25
N LYS A 247 -42.59 -21.55 32.74
CA LYS A 247 -42.96 -20.33 31.98
C LYS A 247 -43.82 -20.68 30.77
N LYS A 248 -43.53 -21.80 30.10
CA LYS A 248 -44.27 -22.25 28.92
C LYS A 248 -45.68 -22.75 29.24
N ILE A 249 -45.84 -23.51 30.34
CA ILE A 249 -47.17 -23.94 30.83
C ILE A 249 -48.07 -22.73 31.10
N HIS A 250 -47.49 -21.64 31.61
CA HIS A 250 -48.20 -20.38 31.87
C HIS A 250 -48.44 -19.53 30.59
N GLY A 251 -48.15 -20.05 29.40
CA GLY A 251 -48.43 -19.37 28.14
C GLY A 251 -47.51 -18.20 27.80
N ILE A 252 -46.35 -18.09 28.47
CA ILE A 252 -45.40 -17.00 28.20
C ILE A 252 -44.80 -17.16 26.80
N THR A 253 -44.75 -16.06 26.05
CA THR A 253 -44.18 -15.99 24.70
C THR A 253 -42.67 -16.25 24.69
N LEU A 254 -42.15 -16.78 23.58
CA LEU A 254 -40.75 -17.19 23.40
C LEU A 254 -39.74 -16.08 23.74
N ILE A 255 -39.99 -14.85 23.29
CA ILE A 255 -39.09 -13.71 23.54
C ILE A 255 -39.06 -13.38 25.04
N LYS A 256 -40.22 -13.27 25.69
CA LYS A 256 -40.32 -13.00 27.14
C LYS A 256 -39.75 -14.12 28.01
N SER A 257 -39.79 -15.37 27.55
CA SER A 257 -39.23 -16.49 28.30
C SER A 257 -37.69 -16.40 28.40
N ASN A 258 -37.07 -15.91 27.33
CA ASN A 258 -35.61 -15.90 27.11
C ASN A 258 -35.00 -14.48 27.08
N GLU A 259 -35.76 -13.45 27.48
CA GLU A 259 -35.42 -12.03 27.31
C GLU A 259 -34.08 -11.66 27.95
N VAL A 260 -33.85 -12.09 29.19
CA VAL A 260 -32.61 -11.80 29.92
C VAL A 260 -31.40 -12.41 29.22
N PHE A 261 -31.53 -13.64 28.70
CA PHE A 261 -30.45 -14.30 27.96
C PHE A 261 -30.14 -13.59 26.65
N LEU A 262 -31.17 -13.23 25.88
CA LEU A 262 -31.00 -12.49 24.62
C LEU A 262 -30.40 -11.11 24.86
N LEU A 263 -30.81 -10.40 25.92
CA LEU A 263 -30.29 -9.08 26.26
C LEU A 263 -28.81 -9.13 26.64
N ILE A 264 -28.40 -10.12 27.46
CA ILE A 264 -26.99 -10.33 27.81
C ILE A 264 -26.16 -10.64 26.56
N SER A 265 -26.65 -11.53 25.70
CA SER A 265 -25.96 -11.93 24.47
C SER A 265 -25.76 -10.77 23.49
N VAL A 266 -26.79 -9.92 23.31
CA VAL A 266 -26.70 -8.70 22.50
C VAL A 266 -25.75 -7.68 23.13
N CYS A 267 -25.77 -7.52 24.45
CA CYS A 267 -24.87 -6.60 25.16
C CYS A 267 -23.39 -7.00 24.98
N LEU A 268 -23.06 -8.28 25.16
CA LEU A 268 -21.71 -8.81 24.93
C LEU A 268 -21.26 -8.62 23.47
N SER A 269 -22.17 -8.85 22.52
CA SER A 269 -21.91 -8.62 21.09
C SER A 269 -21.64 -7.15 20.77
N MET A 270 -22.34 -6.23 21.44
CA MET A 270 -22.14 -4.79 21.27
C MET A 270 -20.77 -4.35 21.82
N ILE A 271 -20.33 -4.89 22.95
CA ILE A 271 -18.98 -4.65 23.50
C ILE A 271 -17.92 -5.09 22.49
N LEU A 272 -18.08 -6.26 21.86
CA LEU A 272 -17.18 -6.74 20.82
C LEU A 272 -17.12 -5.77 19.64
N ALA A 273 -18.26 -5.34 19.11
CA ALA A 273 -18.33 -4.41 17.98
C ALA A 273 -17.67 -3.05 18.30
N VAL A 274 -17.91 -2.50 19.49
CA VAL A 274 -17.30 -1.24 19.95
C VAL A 274 -15.78 -1.40 20.08
N THR A 275 -15.32 -2.51 20.66
CA THR A 275 -13.87 -2.78 20.82
C THR A 275 -13.17 -2.85 19.47
N VAL A 276 -13.79 -3.51 18.49
CA VAL A 276 -13.28 -3.57 17.12
C VAL A 276 -13.21 -2.18 16.49
N TYR A 277 -14.25 -1.36 16.65
CA TYR A 277 -14.25 0.01 16.14
C TYR A 277 -13.13 0.86 16.76
N LEU A 278 -12.92 0.75 18.08
CA LEU A 278 -11.87 1.49 18.78
C LEU A 278 -10.45 1.06 18.38
N LEU A 279 -10.24 -0.23 18.09
CA LEU A 279 -8.92 -0.75 17.71
C LEU A 279 -8.53 -0.40 16.27
N PHE A 280 -9.48 -0.43 15.33
CA PHE A 280 -9.18 -0.32 13.90
C PHE A 280 -9.62 1.01 13.27
N GLY A 281 -10.47 1.80 13.92
CA GLY A 281 -10.96 3.09 13.42
C GLY A 281 -11.71 3.02 12.08
N SER A 282 -12.07 1.82 11.61
CA SER A 282 -12.64 1.58 10.28
C SER A 282 -14.15 1.33 10.35
N LEU A 283 -14.92 2.23 9.74
CA LEU A 283 -16.38 2.09 9.61
C LEU A 283 -16.78 0.88 8.76
N THR A 284 -16.04 0.61 7.69
CA THR A 284 -16.31 -0.55 6.81
C THR A 284 -16.19 -1.86 7.58
N LEU A 285 -15.16 -1.97 8.42
CA LEU A 285 -14.91 -3.16 9.22
C LEU A 285 -15.99 -3.32 10.31
N LEU A 286 -16.45 -2.22 10.91
CA LEU A 286 -17.59 -2.23 11.84
C LEU A 286 -18.87 -2.79 11.17
N PHE A 287 -19.20 -2.34 9.96
CA PHE A 287 -20.37 -2.84 9.23
C PHE A 287 -20.31 -4.36 8.99
N ILE A 288 -19.13 -4.87 8.63
CA ILE A 288 -18.93 -6.31 8.42
C ILE A 288 -19.16 -7.08 9.73
N VAL A 289 -18.59 -6.62 10.85
CA VAL A 289 -18.76 -7.28 12.15
C VAL A 289 -20.21 -7.25 12.60
N VAL A 290 -20.90 -6.11 12.46
CA VAL A 290 -22.33 -6.00 12.78
C VAL A 290 -23.17 -6.95 11.93
N ALA A 291 -22.87 -7.10 10.64
CA ALA A 291 -23.57 -8.03 9.76
C ALA A 291 -23.38 -9.49 10.21
N VAL A 292 -22.15 -9.89 10.57
CA VAL A 292 -21.87 -11.25 11.08
C VAL A 292 -22.60 -11.51 12.40
N LEU A 293 -22.57 -10.55 13.33
CA LEU A 293 -23.27 -10.66 14.61
C LEU A 293 -24.80 -10.72 14.42
N ALA A 294 -25.36 -9.98 13.46
CA ALA A 294 -26.79 -10.06 13.14
C ALA A 294 -27.17 -11.46 12.65
N ILE A 295 -26.35 -12.08 11.79
CA ILE A 295 -26.56 -13.46 11.33
C ILE A 295 -26.47 -14.45 12.51
N GLN A 296 -25.50 -14.25 13.40
CA GLN A 296 -25.37 -15.07 14.61
C GLN A 296 -26.64 -15.01 15.49
N HIS A 297 -27.16 -13.82 15.77
CA HIS A 297 -28.37 -13.64 16.59
C HIS A 297 -29.63 -14.22 15.91
N LEU A 298 -29.71 -14.14 14.58
CA LEU A 298 -30.79 -14.79 13.82
C LEU A 298 -30.72 -16.32 13.94
N LEU A 299 -29.53 -16.90 13.83
CA LEU A 299 -29.30 -18.33 14.01
C LEU A 299 -29.68 -18.78 15.43
N GLN A 300 -29.23 -18.04 16.45
CA GLN A 300 -29.58 -18.27 17.85
C GLN A 300 -31.10 -18.23 18.05
N GLY A 301 -31.79 -17.22 17.53
CA GLY A 301 -33.25 -17.13 17.59
C GLY A 301 -33.97 -18.31 16.92
N PHE A 302 -33.50 -18.76 15.76
CA PHE A 302 -34.03 -19.95 15.08
C PHE A 302 -33.83 -21.21 15.93
N TYR A 303 -32.66 -21.36 16.54
CA TYR A 303 -32.32 -22.53 17.34
C TYR A 303 -33.11 -22.60 18.65
N ILE A 304 -33.32 -21.48 19.33
CA ILE A 304 -34.22 -21.37 20.50
C ILE A 304 -35.63 -21.85 20.14
N LYS A 305 -36.15 -21.43 18.96
CA LYS A 305 -37.47 -21.86 18.47
C LYS A 305 -37.53 -23.36 18.19
N TYR A 306 -36.46 -23.92 17.62
CA TYR A 306 -36.35 -25.36 17.37
C TYR A 306 -36.39 -26.16 18.68
N LEU A 307 -35.56 -25.78 19.67
CA LEU A 307 -35.50 -26.46 20.97
C LEU A 307 -36.84 -26.41 21.71
N GLU A 308 -37.51 -25.25 21.75
CA GLU A 308 -38.83 -25.15 22.39
C GLU A 308 -39.88 -26.07 21.73
N LYS A 309 -39.86 -26.22 20.41
CA LYS A 309 -40.78 -27.12 19.70
C LYS A 309 -40.50 -28.58 20.08
N HIS A 310 -39.24 -28.97 20.08
CA HIS A 310 -38.82 -30.33 20.41
C HIS A 310 -39.18 -30.69 21.86
N TYR A 311 -38.98 -29.77 22.81
CA TYR A 311 -39.41 -29.95 24.20
C TYR A 311 -40.93 -30.13 24.35
N LYS A 312 -41.74 -29.49 23.50
CA LYS A 312 -43.21 -29.64 23.52
C LYS A 312 -43.65 -31.03 23.06
N GLU A 313 -42.99 -31.59 22.05
CA GLU A 313 -43.27 -32.95 21.58
C GLU A 313 -42.94 -33.97 22.67
N LEU A 314 -41.78 -33.81 23.34
CA LEU A 314 -41.35 -34.68 24.43
C LEU A 314 -42.29 -34.68 25.64
N ILE A 315 -42.93 -33.55 25.95
CA ILE A 315 -43.90 -33.42 27.05
C ILE A 315 -45.26 -34.01 26.69
N ARG A 316 -45.63 -34.02 25.40
CA ARG A 316 -46.92 -34.56 24.93
C ARG A 316 -46.94 -36.09 24.91
N GLU A 317 -45.77 -36.73 24.97
CA GLU A 317 -45.60 -38.18 25.02
C GLU A 317 -45.58 -38.75 26.45
N ILE A 318 -45.57 -37.90 27.49
CA ILE A 318 -45.60 -38.26 28.92
C ILE A 318 -47.02 -38.08 29.46
#